data_AF-A0A1H3X0L1-F1
#
_entry.id   AF-A0A1H3X0L1-F1
#
_cell.length_a   1.000
_cell.length_b   1.000
_cell.length_c   1.000
_cell.angle_alpha   90.00
_cell.angle_beta   90.00
_cell.angle_gamma   90.00
#
_symmetry.space_group_name_H-M   'P 1'
#
loop_
_entity.id
_entity.type
_entity.pdbx_description
1 polymer ?
#
loop_
_entity_poly.entity_id
_entity_poly.type
_entity_poly.pdbx_seq_one_letter_code
_entity_poly.pdbx_strand_id
1 'polypeptide(L)'
;MNKFNFIKQLLENEKFSASQKDRFLKLVSKELESFSKRDDQVIIDIINIKKKIGFDEVKSEGEKPMNAFELLVEERKEKIHNKKSIFPDLKWPEAGKENSLGEYMVDMRETKKSKSFAEQYKEAQINKTKDNIPLEFPKLNNAPSLVKLMNQFSDNSKALKYTTHSWEYGKFQSFEEFTIKIKEEWNDISKELTMLNPRLSAKISNFLFNNKLGEKKDEKYYHVWGEKRLKFGWASKPLELYMKNSENDPFSFSIPENIKSLDTKHNLLLFDQYVSEFKNEIEIREDNSALVNLINFLWTSELGYDFNLVQQDTEGVSFFTDVPYLKSVIKIVFGSFKKRPQFPNIICRIDENFEENYVELSITQLESKCTRSINDPKILKPKGGDLSTIIENLKNLADFSVIGEFKDEQVYRVNYLTSNREFKHLDKKDENYLCDGFTYLLKFYL
;
A
#
# COMPACT_ATOMS: atom_id res chain seq x y z
N MET A 1 35.12 16.36 18.38
CA MET A 1 34.45 17.30 17.43
C MET A 1 33.10 17.66 18.04
N ASN A 2 32.77 18.94 18.18
CA ASN A 2 31.47 19.33 18.73
C ASN A 2 30.37 18.89 17.73
N LYS A 3 29.37 18.11 18.19
CA LYS A 3 28.25 17.63 17.35
C LYS A 3 27.58 18.78 16.58
N PHE A 4 27.57 19.99 17.15
CA PHE A 4 27.02 21.19 16.52
C PHE A 4 27.90 21.75 15.39
N ASN A 5 29.24 21.69 15.53
CA ASN A 5 30.14 22.07 14.43
C ASN A 5 30.01 21.11 13.24
N PHE A 6 29.70 19.84 13.51
CA PHE A 6 29.41 18.85 12.49
C PHE A 6 28.09 19.12 11.76
N ILE A 7 27.01 19.43 12.49
CA ILE A 7 25.71 19.82 11.91
C ILE A 7 25.84 21.09 11.06
N LYS A 8 26.56 22.10 11.55
CA LYS A 8 26.80 23.35 10.82
C LYS A 8 27.59 23.11 9.53
N GLN A 9 28.69 22.35 9.59
CA GLN A 9 29.47 21.98 8.40
C GLN A 9 28.65 21.21 7.37
N LEU A 10 27.73 20.34 7.80
CA LEU A 10 26.82 19.62 6.90
C LEU A 10 25.81 20.56 6.23
N LEU A 11 25.23 21.51 6.98
CA LEU A 11 24.25 22.46 6.43
C LEU A 11 24.88 23.50 5.49
N GLU A 12 26.10 23.92 5.78
CA GLU A 12 26.87 24.85 4.94
C GLU A 12 27.45 24.17 3.69
N ASN A 13 27.40 22.83 3.61
CA ASN A 13 27.88 22.11 2.43
C ASN A 13 26.97 22.35 1.22
N GLU A 14 27.56 22.79 0.10
CA GLU A 14 26.85 23.01 -1.17
C GLU A 14 26.41 21.71 -1.85
N LYS A 15 26.91 20.54 -1.42
CA LYS A 15 26.55 19.23 -1.99
C LYS A 15 25.14 18.76 -1.62
N PHE A 16 24.51 19.34 -0.61
CA PHE A 16 23.12 18.98 -0.27
C PHE A 16 22.14 19.90 -0.97
N SER A 17 21.10 19.30 -1.56
CA SER A 17 19.95 20.03 -2.08
C SER A 17 19.16 20.69 -0.94
N ALA A 18 18.30 21.65 -1.27
CA ALA A 18 17.42 22.30 -0.30
C ALA A 18 16.52 21.28 0.43
N SER A 19 15.99 20.27 -0.27
CA SER A 19 15.16 19.21 0.32
C SER A 19 15.94 18.31 1.28
N GLN A 20 17.20 18.00 0.97
CA GLN A 20 18.07 17.21 1.85
C GLN A 20 18.43 17.98 3.12
N LYS A 21 18.69 19.29 3.02
CA LYS A 21 18.93 20.16 4.17
C LYS A 21 17.69 20.25 5.07
N ASP A 22 16.49 20.32 4.49
CA ASP A 22 15.22 20.33 5.24
C ASP A 22 14.99 19.01 6.00
N ARG A 23 15.17 17.85 5.35
CA ARG A 23 15.07 16.53 5.99
C ARG A 23 16.08 16.37 7.13
N PHE A 24 17.31 16.84 6.92
CA PHE A 24 18.34 16.82 7.95
C PHE A 24 17.99 17.71 9.14
N LEU A 25 17.45 18.91 8.91
CA LEU A 25 16.97 19.80 9.97
C LEU A 25 15.80 19.18 10.76
N LYS A 26 14.87 18.51 10.09
CA LYS A 26 13.76 17.79 10.75
C LYS A 26 14.27 16.66 11.66
N LEU A 27 15.23 15.86 11.16
CA LEU A 27 15.86 14.80 11.94
C LEU A 27 16.62 15.34 13.16
N VAL A 28 17.43 16.39 12.97
CA VAL A 28 18.17 17.04 14.05
C VAL A 28 17.22 17.65 15.09
N SER A 29 16.14 18.29 14.66
CA SER A 29 15.16 18.89 15.57
C SER A 29 14.48 17.82 16.43
N LYS A 30 14.06 16.70 15.83
CA LYS A 30 13.43 15.58 16.55
C LYS A 30 14.39 14.89 17.52
N GLU A 31 15.66 14.74 17.13
CA GLU A 31 16.70 14.21 18.01
C GLU A 31 16.94 15.14 19.20
N LEU A 32 16.98 16.46 18.98
CA LEU A 32 17.21 17.45 20.04
C LEU A 32 15.99 17.64 20.97
N GLU A 33 14.76 17.46 20.47
CA GLU A 33 13.54 17.43 21.27
C GLU A 33 13.56 16.29 22.33
N SER A 34 14.30 15.21 22.06
CA SER A 34 14.48 14.12 23.02
C SER A 34 15.44 14.45 24.18
N PHE A 35 16.18 15.56 24.11
CA PHE A 35 17.12 15.99 25.15
C PHE A 35 16.50 17.04 26.08
N SER A 36 16.08 16.60 27.27
CA SER A 36 15.53 17.52 28.27
C SER A 36 16.60 18.42 28.94
N LYS A 37 16.29 19.73 29.00
CA LYS A 37 16.75 20.76 29.97
C LYS A 37 18.15 21.40 29.86
N ARG A 38 18.85 21.40 28.71
CA ARG A 38 20.12 22.18 28.62
C ARG A 38 20.24 23.26 27.56
N ASP A 39 19.29 23.40 26.64
CA ASP A 39 19.65 24.00 25.35
C ASP A 39 18.62 25.03 24.82
N ASP A 40 18.05 25.87 25.69
CA ASP A 40 17.19 26.99 25.27
C ASP A 40 17.93 27.98 24.33
N GLN A 41 19.23 28.16 24.55
CA GLN A 41 20.10 28.96 23.68
C GLN A 41 20.28 28.34 22.28
N VAL A 42 20.17 27.00 22.17
CA VAL A 42 20.34 26.26 20.90
C VAL A 42 19.08 26.36 20.05
N ILE A 43 17.90 26.32 20.66
CA ILE A 43 16.63 26.57 19.96
C ILE A 43 16.66 27.97 19.34
N ILE A 44 17.17 28.97 20.07
CA ILE A 44 17.34 30.34 19.57
C ILE A 44 18.31 30.40 18.39
N ASP A 45 19.43 29.68 18.44
CA ASP A 45 20.41 29.66 17.34
C ASP A 45 19.89 28.97 16.08
N ILE A 46 19.09 27.90 16.22
CA ILE A 46 18.42 27.24 15.09
C ILE A 46 17.40 28.18 14.43
N ILE A 47 16.61 28.92 15.23
CA ILE A 47 15.69 29.94 14.70
C ILE A 47 16.46 31.02 13.93
N ASN A 48 17.61 31.46 14.45
CA ASN A 48 18.45 32.46 13.77
C ASN A 48 19.06 31.93 12.46
N ILE A 49 19.42 30.63 12.40
CA ILE A 49 19.89 29.99 11.17
C ILE A 49 18.76 29.90 10.15
N LYS A 50 17.55 29.48 10.55
CA LYS A 50 16.35 29.44 9.69
C LYS A 50 16.08 30.80 9.04
N LYS A 51 16.15 31.88 9.81
CA LYS A 51 16.04 33.27 9.30
C LYS A 51 17.13 33.61 8.28
N LYS A 52 18.39 33.22 8.53
CA LYS A 52 19.51 33.51 7.61
C LYS A 52 19.44 32.75 6.28
N ILE A 53 18.79 31.60 6.25
CA ILE A 53 18.64 30.77 5.03
C ILE A 53 17.32 31.00 4.30
N GLY A 54 16.53 32.02 4.71
CA GLY A 54 15.28 32.39 4.06
C GLY A 54 14.09 31.46 4.36
N PHE A 55 14.19 30.65 5.41
CA PHE A 55 13.08 29.83 5.91
C PHE A 55 12.34 30.61 7.01
N ASP A 56 11.47 31.52 6.62
CA ASP A 56 10.50 32.13 7.54
C ASP A 56 9.17 31.37 7.46
N GLU A 57 8.77 30.75 8.57
CA GLU A 57 7.34 30.55 8.84
C GLU A 57 6.74 31.93 9.09
N VAL A 58 5.83 32.36 8.21
CA VAL A 58 5.04 33.57 8.43
C VAL A 58 4.18 33.37 9.68
N LYS A 59 4.64 33.92 10.81
CA LYS A 59 3.79 34.21 11.98
C LYS A 59 3.38 35.67 11.90
N SER A 60 2.13 35.91 11.58
CA SER A 60 1.48 37.20 11.82
C SER A 60 1.44 37.45 13.33
N GLU A 61 2.25 38.38 13.81
CA GLU A 61 2.09 38.96 15.15
C GLU A 61 0.86 39.86 15.15
N GLY A 62 -0.10 39.59 16.04
CA GLY A 62 -1.16 40.55 16.32
C GLY A 62 -2.55 40.01 16.62
N GLU A 63 -2.75 38.74 17.02
CA GLU A 63 -4.01 38.30 17.64
C GLU A 63 -3.77 37.01 18.43
N LYS A 64 -4.20 36.96 19.70
CA LYS A 64 -4.16 35.73 20.50
C LYS A 64 -5.00 34.66 19.79
N PRO A 65 -4.48 33.45 19.51
CA PRO A 65 -5.32 32.41 18.94
C PRO A 65 -6.20 31.85 20.06
N MET A 66 -7.41 32.37 20.14
CA MET A 66 -8.52 31.70 20.81
C MET A 66 -8.80 30.43 20.01
N ASN A 67 -8.75 29.27 20.67
CA ASN A 67 -8.92 27.97 20.03
C ASN A 67 -10.33 27.88 19.41
N ALA A 68 -10.44 27.49 18.14
CA ALA A 68 -11.72 27.22 17.47
C ALA A 68 -12.57 26.17 18.21
N PHE A 69 -11.95 25.38 19.09
CA PHE A 69 -12.60 24.47 20.01
C PHE A 69 -13.32 25.16 21.19
N GLU A 70 -12.86 26.33 21.65
CA GLU A 70 -13.50 27.08 22.75
C GLU A 70 -14.71 27.90 22.28
N LEU A 71 -14.66 28.44 21.05
CA LEU A 71 -15.81 29.11 20.41
C LEU A 71 -16.98 28.14 20.18
N LEU A 72 -16.70 26.88 19.81
CA LEU A 72 -17.73 25.85 19.61
C LEU A 72 -18.30 25.28 20.92
N VAL A 73 -17.58 25.40 22.03
CA VAL A 73 -18.01 24.93 23.35
C VAL A 73 -18.87 25.98 24.08
N GLU A 74 -18.64 27.28 23.87
CA GLU A 74 -19.50 28.35 24.40
C GLU A 74 -20.83 28.44 23.64
N GLU A 75 -20.82 28.36 22.29
CA GLU A 75 -22.06 28.37 21.47
C GLU A 75 -22.99 27.16 21.76
N ARG A 76 -22.44 26.04 22.26
CA ARG A 76 -23.23 24.86 22.65
C ARG A 76 -23.80 24.96 24.07
N LYS A 77 -23.16 25.70 24.99
CA LYS A 77 -23.69 25.90 26.35
C LYS A 77 -24.88 26.86 26.36
N GLU A 78 -24.90 27.86 25.49
CA GLU A 78 -26.07 28.76 25.35
C GLU A 78 -27.28 28.08 24.69
N LYS A 79 -27.08 27.07 23.83
CA LYS A 79 -28.17 26.33 23.17
C LYS A 79 -28.81 25.22 24.03
N ILE A 80 -28.20 24.85 25.17
CA ILE A 80 -28.73 23.81 26.07
C ILE A 80 -29.60 24.39 27.21
N HIS A 81 -29.56 25.71 27.46
CA HIS A 81 -30.40 26.35 28.47
C HIS A 81 -31.76 26.89 27.97
N ASN A 82 -32.13 26.61 26.72
CA ASN A 82 -33.42 27.06 26.17
C ASN A 82 -34.13 25.95 25.38
N LYS A 83 -34.69 24.97 26.11
CA LYS A 83 -35.85 24.19 25.64
C LYS A 83 -36.65 23.67 26.85
N LYS A 84 -37.46 24.57 27.40
CA LYS A 84 -38.60 24.24 28.24
C LYS A 84 -39.69 23.57 27.39
N SER A 85 -40.18 22.45 27.91
CA SER A 85 -41.56 21.95 27.91
C SER A 85 -42.48 22.27 26.72
N ILE A 86 -42.88 21.23 25.97
CA ILE A 86 -44.25 21.07 25.45
C ILE A 86 -44.59 19.55 25.40
N PHE A 87 -45.30 19.07 26.45
CA PHE A 87 -46.40 18.07 26.59
C PHE A 87 -46.59 16.85 25.64
N PRO A 88 -47.45 15.85 25.97
CA PRO A 88 -48.02 15.40 27.26
C PRO A 88 -47.96 13.87 27.50
N ASP A 89 -48.39 13.47 28.71
CA ASP A 89 -48.69 12.13 29.22
C ASP A 89 -49.29 11.14 28.21
N LEU A 90 -48.69 9.94 28.12
CA LEU A 90 -49.41 8.74 27.67
C LEU A 90 -49.10 7.55 28.60
N LYS A 91 -50.16 7.13 29.31
CA LYS A 91 -50.18 6.02 30.27
C LYS A 91 -49.98 4.68 29.57
N TRP A 92 -49.14 3.83 30.15
CA TRP A 92 -49.12 2.38 29.90
C TRP A 92 -49.93 1.66 30.98
N PRO A 93 -50.80 0.68 30.64
CA PRO A 93 -51.46 -0.13 31.64
C PRO A 93 -50.58 -1.32 32.07
N GLU A 94 -50.59 -1.59 33.37
CA GLU A 94 -49.95 -2.74 34.00
C GLU A 94 -50.77 -4.04 33.86
N ALA A 95 -50.02 -5.15 33.75
CA ALA A 95 -50.19 -6.48 34.35
C ALA A 95 -51.52 -7.26 34.27
N GLY A 96 -51.42 -8.53 33.85
CA GLY A 96 -52.38 -9.56 34.30
C GLY A 96 -52.36 -10.93 33.60
N LYS A 97 -51.68 -11.91 34.23
CA LYS A 97 -52.11 -13.30 34.56
C LYS A 97 -52.43 -14.37 33.48
N GLU A 98 -51.65 -15.45 33.56
CA GLU A 98 -51.97 -16.89 33.79
C GLU A 98 -53.06 -17.68 33.01
N ASN A 99 -52.69 -18.97 32.80
CA ASN A 99 -53.50 -20.18 32.52
C ASN A 99 -53.92 -20.41 31.05
N SER A 100 -54.00 -21.62 30.48
CA SER A 100 -54.03 -23.00 30.99
C SER A 100 -53.66 -24.02 29.88
N LEU A 101 -53.30 -25.23 30.31
CA LEU A 101 -53.34 -26.48 29.54
C LEU A 101 -54.69 -26.75 28.85
N GLY A 102 -54.64 -27.49 27.74
CA GLY A 102 -55.80 -28.15 27.12
C GLY A 102 -55.44 -28.77 25.76
N GLU A 103 -54.96 -30.01 25.77
CA GLU A 103 -55.59 -31.16 25.08
C GLU A 103 -55.38 -31.23 23.56
N TYR A 104 -54.55 -32.19 23.13
CA TYR A 104 -54.92 -33.16 22.08
C TYR A 104 -54.07 -34.44 22.26
N MET A 105 -54.68 -35.46 22.84
CA MET A 105 -54.24 -36.86 22.80
C MET A 105 -55.06 -37.60 21.75
N VAL A 106 -54.42 -38.17 20.71
CA VAL A 106 -54.77 -39.37 19.92
C VAL A 106 -53.49 -39.64 19.07
N ASP A 107 -52.83 -40.78 18.92
CA ASP A 107 -53.07 -42.19 19.25
C ASP A 107 -51.69 -42.86 19.49
N MET A 108 -51.65 -43.85 20.38
CA MET A 108 -50.47 -44.66 20.67
C MET A 108 -50.43 -45.86 19.72
N ARG A 109 -49.35 -45.99 18.94
CA ARG A 109 -48.81 -47.30 18.54
C ARG A 109 -47.36 -47.18 18.05
N GLU A 110 -46.56 -48.15 18.51
CA GLU A 110 -45.22 -48.53 18.03
C GLU A 110 -43.98 -47.91 18.72
N THR A 111 -43.62 -48.60 19.81
CA THR A 111 -42.28 -49.18 20.08
C THR A 111 -41.05 -48.27 20.11
N LYS A 112 -40.60 -48.02 21.35
CA LYS A 112 -39.23 -47.66 21.75
C LYS A 112 -38.16 -48.40 20.92
N LYS A 113 -37.33 -47.63 20.21
CA LYS A 113 -35.91 -47.95 20.01
C LYS A 113 -35.09 -46.83 20.65
N SER A 114 -34.53 -47.10 21.82
CA SER A 114 -33.47 -46.27 22.38
C SER A 114 -32.28 -46.31 21.42
N LYS A 115 -31.92 -45.14 20.86
CA LYS A 115 -30.71 -44.96 20.05
C LYS A 115 -29.50 -45.48 20.83
N SER A 116 -28.64 -46.23 20.17
CA SER A 116 -27.45 -46.78 20.81
C SER A 116 -26.47 -45.66 21.18
N PHE A 117 -25.64 -45.89 22.20
CA PHE A 117 -24.57 -44.98 22.59
C PHE A 117 -23.65 -44.60 21.41
N ALA A 118 -23.52 -45.48 20.41
CA ALA A 118 -22.77 -45.25 19.18
C ALA A 118 -23.48 -44.29 18.19
N GLU A 119 -24.82 -44.24 18.20
CA GLU A 119 -25.60 -43.28 17.42
C GLU A 119 -25.61 -41.90 18.06
N GLN A 120 -25.63 -41.82 19.39
CA GLN A 120 -25.42 -40.57 20.13
C GLN A 120 -23.98 -40.06 19.98
N TYR A 121 -22.98 -40.96 19.94
CA TYR A 121 -21.59 -40.57 19.61
C TYR A 121 -21.44 -40.10 18.16
N LYS A 122 -22.15 -40.71 17.20
CA LYS A 122 -22.17 -40.25 15.80
C LYS A 122 -22.91 -38.91 15.63
N GLU A 123 -24.03 -38.68 16.29
CA GLU A 123 -24.70 -37.37 16.29
C GLU A 123 -23.87 -36.28 17.00
N ALA A 124 -23.14 -36.63 18.07
CA ALA A 124 -22.19 -35.72 18.72
C ALA A 124 -20.90 -35.47 17.90
N GLN A 125 -20.52 -36.39 17.01
CA GLN A 125 -19.41 -36.21 16.05
C GLN A 125 -19.86 -35.46 14.78
N ILE A 126 -21.11 -35.65 14.34
CA ILE A 126 -21.73 -34.95 13.20
C ILE A 126 -22.11 -33.50 13.58
N ASN A 127 -22.47 -33.25 14.83
CA ASN A 127 -22.67 -31.88 15.35
C ASN A 127 -21.36 -31.19 15.79
N LYS A 128 -20.23 -31.90 15.86
CA LYS A 128 -18.89 -31.30 16.03
C LYS A 128 -18.19 -30.94 14.72
N THR A 129 -18.82 -31.18 13.57
CA THR A 129 -18.25 -30.90 12.24
C THR A 129 -19.08 -29.90 11.40
N LYS A 130 -20.03 -29.19 12.02
CA LYS A 130 -20.74 -28.09 11.35
C LYS A 130 -20.09 -26.71 11.47
N ASP A 131 -19.03 -26.55 12.27
CA ASP A 131 -18.35 -25.26 12.48
C ASP A 131 -16.84 -25.23 12.17
N ASN A 132 -16.33 -26.15 11.35
CA ASN A 132 -14.96 -26.05 10.82
C ASN A 132 -14.94 -26.26 9.30
N ILE A 133 -15.70 -25.44 8.58
CA ILE A 133 -15.29 -25.10 7.22
C ILE A 133 -14.03 -24.26 7.40
N PRO A 134 -12.84 -24.68 6.90
CA PRO A 134 -11.66 -23.83 6.99
C PRO A 134 -12.02 -22.47 6.42
N LEU A 135 -11.87 -21.44 7.25
CA LEU A 135 -12.07 -20.05 6.85
C LEU A 135 -11.17 -19.83 5.63
N GLU A 136 -11.79 -19.62 4.46
CA GLU A 136 -11.05 -19.37 3.21
C GLU A 136 -10.23 -18.08 3.31
N PHE A 137 -10.64 -17.19 4.21
CA PHE A 137 -10.05 -15.89 4.45
C PHE A 137 -9.80 -15.67 5.96
N PRO A 138 -8.85 -14.79 6.33
CA PRO A 138 -7.93 -14.11 5.42
C PRO A 138 -6.94 -15.12 4.82
N LYS A 139 -6.61 -14.96 3.54
CA LYS A 139 -5.61 -15.81 2.89
C LYS A 139 -4.24 -15.35 3.38
N LEU A 140 -3.50 -16.27 3.98
CA LEU A 140 -2.12 -16.01 4.36
C LEU A 140 -1.32 -15.73 3.08
N ASN A 141 -0.62 -14.59 3.04
CA ASN A 141 0.34 -14.23 2.00
C ASN A 141 1.71 -13.98 2.65
N ASN A 142 2.73 -13.84 1.82
CA ASN A 142 4.12 -13.66 2.25
C ASN A 142 4.71 -12.35 1.69
N ALA A 143 4.00 -11.24 1.85
CA ALA A 143 4.46 -9.94 1.36
C ALA A 143 5.83 -9.50 1.96
N PRO A 144 6.11 -9.69 3.27
CA PRO A 144 7.42 -9.38 3.83
C PRO A 144 8.57 -10.17 3.18
N SER A 145 8.33 -11.44 2.81
CA SER A 145 9.35 -12.25 2.12
C SER A 145 9.67 -11.68 0.75
N LEU A 146 8.68 -11.19 0.00
CA LEU A 146 8.93 -10.55 -1.29
C LEU A 146 9.82 -9.32 -1.13
N VAL A 147 9.51 -8.45 -0.18
CA VAL A 147 10.29 -7.23 0.09
C VAL A 147 11.73 -7.57 0.48
N LYS A 148 11.94 -8.60 1.32
CA LYS A 148 13.28 -9.09 1.66
C LYS A 148 14.10 -9.50 0.43
N LEU A 149 13.48 -10.15 -0.57
CA LEU A 149 14.16 -10.51 -1.82
C LEU A 149 14.43 -9.27 -2.69
N MET A 150 13.47 -8.34 -2.76
CA MET A 150 13.62 -7.11 -3.55
C MET A 150 14.68 -6.15 -2.97
N ASN A 151 14.88 -6.16 -1.65
CA ASN A 151 15.91 -5.36 -0.98
C ASN A 151 17.35 -5.68 -1.44
N GLN A 152 17.59 -6.82 -2.12
CA GLN A 152 18.88 -7.12 -2.77
C GLN A 152 19.23 -6.10 -3.87
N PHE A 153 18.23 -5.43 -4.47
CA PHE A 153 18.43 -4.37 -5.46
C PHE A 153 18.84 -3.02 -4.86
N SER A 154 18.90 -2.90 -3.53
CA SER A 154 19.29 -1.69 -2.82
C SER A 154 20.49 -1.90 -1.88
N ASP A 155 20.96 -3.13 -1.73
CA ASP A 155 22.06 -3.49 -0.82
C ASP A 155 23.44 -3.20 -1.44
N ASN A 156 24.24 -2.36 -0.77
CA ASN A 156 25.58 -1.97 -1.20
C ASN A 156 26.58 -3.14 -1.34
N SER A 157 26.31 -4.26 -0.67
CA SER A 157 27.11 -5.47 -0.74
C SER A 157 26.81 -6.33 -1.98
N LYS A 158 25.71 -6.05 -2.69
CA LYS A 158 25.19 -6.87 -3.79
C LYS A 158 25.52 -6.29 -5.15
N ALA A 159 25.83 -7.16 -6.11
CA ALA A 159 25.94 -6.81 -7.52
C ALA A 159 24.58 -6.40 -8.12
N LEU A 160 23.48 -7.03 -7.67
CA LEU A 160 22.12 -6.71 -8.12
C LEU A 160 21.77 -5.22 -7.95
N LYS A 161 22.29 -4.54 -6.92
CA LYS A 161 22.13 -3.09 -6.74
C LYS A 161 22.54 -2.28 -7.97
N TYR A 162 23.65 -2.65 -8.60
CA TYR A 162 24.21 -1.91 -9.74
C TYR A 162 23.45 -2.15 -11.05
N THR A 163 22.40 -2.99 -11.02
CA THR A 163 21.45 -3.11 -12.13
C THR A 163 20.41 -1.98 -12.14
N THR A 164 20.27 -1.25 -11.02
CA THR A 164 19.26 -0.19 -10.78
C THR A 164 19.85 1.11 -10.22
N HIS A 165 21.12 1.12 -9.85
CA HIS A 165 21.83 2.27 -9.27
C HIS A 165 23.08 2.63 -10.07
N SER A 166 23.62 3.82 -9.82
CA SER A 166 24.78 4.37 -10.52
C SER A 166 25.94 3.38 -10.63
N TRP A 167 26.61 3.40 -11.78
CA TRP A 167 27.78 2.57 -12.05
C TRP A 167 28.97 3.03 -11.20
N GLU A 168 29.52 2.14 -10.39
CA GLU A 168 30.72 2.41 -9.58
C GLU A 168 31.97 1.92 -10.31
N TYR A 169 32.75 2.86 -10.86
CA TYR A 169 34.02 2.56 -11.52
C TYR A 169 34.98 1.81 -10.60
N GLY A 170 35.56 0.72 -11.10
CA GLY A 170 36.50 -0.13 -10.36
C GLY A 170 35.85 -1.11 -9.38
N LYS A 171 34.51 -1.12 -9.22
CA LYS A 171 33.80 -2.10 -8.39
C LYS A 171 33.90 -3.52 -8.95
N PHE A 172 33.91 -3.65 -10.27
CA PHE A 172 34.05 -4.89 -11.03
C PHE A 172 35.26 -4.74 -11.97
N GLN A 173 36.04 -5.80 -12.12
CA GLN A 173 37.19 -5.88 -13.03
C GLN A 173 36.74 -5.84 -14.50
N SER A 174 35.56 -6.39 -14.80
CA SER A 174 34.99 -6.39 -16.15
C SER A 174 33.46 -6.48 -16.11
N PHE A 175 32.83 -6.17 -17.24
CA PHE A 175 31.38 -6.37 -17.43
C PHE A 175 30.98 -7.86 -17.38
N GLU A 176 31.88 -8.76 -17.77
CA GLU A 176 31.67 -10.20 -17.64
C GLU A 176 31.63 -10.62 -16.17
N GLU A 177 32.58 -10.14 -15.35
CA GLU A 177 32.58 -10.40 -13.91
C GLU A 177 31.31 -9.87 -13.25
N PHE A 178 30.90 -8.64 -13.60
CA PHE A 178 29.62 -8.08 -13.16
C PHE A 178 28.44 -9.01 -13.52
N THR A 179 28.37 -9.45 -14.78
CA THR A 179 27.30 -10.31 -15.28
C THR A 179 27.27 -11.68 -14.58
N ILE A 180 28.43 -12.26 -14.25
CA ILE A 180 28.53 -13.50 -13.49
C ILE A 180 27.99 -13.30 -12.07
N LYS A 181 28.44 -12.25 -11.36
CA LYS A 181 28.00 -11.96 -9.99
C LYS A 181 26.49 -11.71 -9.88
N ILE A 182 25.91 -10.91 -10.78
CA ILE A 182 24.44 -10.70 -10.75
C ILE A 182 23.67 -12.00 -11.01
N LYS A 183 24.22 -12.92 -11.82
CA LYS A 183 23.59 -14.21 -12.11
C LYS A 183 23.68 -15.16 -10.92
N GLU A 184 24.80 -15.18 -10.21
CA GLU A 184 24.97 -15.91 -8.95
C GLU A 184 23.95 -15.43 -7.91
N GLU A 185 23.92 -14.12 -7.64
CA GLU A 185 22.98 -13.53 -6.68
C GLU A 185 21.50 -13.72 -7.09
N TRP A 186 21.20 -13.67 -8.39
CA TRP A 186 19.86 -13.97 -8.89
C TRP A 186 19.47 -15.43 -8.66
N ASN A 187 20.38 -16.38 -8.86
CA ASN A 187 20.09 -17.80 -8.64
C ASN A 187 19.70 -18.08 -7.19
N ASP A 188 20.26 -17.34 -6.23
CA ASP A 188 19.92 -17.45 -4.81
C ASP A 188 18.47 -17.05 -4.50
N ILE A 189 17.92 -16.05 -5.20
CA ILE A 189 16.58 -15.50 -4.91
C ILE A 189 15.48 -15.92 -5.90
N SER A 190 15.85 -16.29 -7.14
CA SER A 190 14.93 -16.45 -8.27
C SER A 190 13.84 -17.50 -8.05
N LYS A 191 14.19 -18.63 -7.42
CA LYS A 191 13.25 -19.71 -7.14
C LYS A 191 12.15 -19.26 -6.17
N GLU A 192 12.54 -18.59 -5.08
CA GLU A 192 11.60 -18.08 -4.09
C GLU A 192 10.75 -16.96 -4.67
N LEU A 193 11.37 -16.01 -5.38
CA LEU A 193 10.64 -14.93 -6.04
C LEU A 193 9.63 -15.46 -7.07
N THR A 194 9.97 -16.51 -7.81
CA THR A 194 9.05 -17.16 -8.76
C THR A 194 7.85 -17.81 -8.06
N MET A 195 8.05 -18.39 -6.88
CA MET A 195 6.95 -18.95 -6.08
C MET A 195 6.06 -17.85 -5.48
N LEU A 196 6.65 -16.74 -5.04
CA LEU A 196 5.93 -15.61 -4.47
C LEU A 196 5.16 -14.82 -5.54
N ASN A 197 5.84 -14.42 -6.60
CA ASN A 197 5.28 -13.67 -7.71
C ASN A 197 5.99 -14.03 -9.04
N PRO A 198 5.46 -15.01 -9.79
CA PRO A 198 6.10 -15.48 -11.04
C PRO A 198 6.16 -14.40 -12.11
N ARG A 199 5.26 -13.42 -12.09
CA ARG A 199 5.22 -12.32 -13.07
C ARG A 199 6.34 -11.32 -12.82
N LEU A 200 6.49 -10.89 -11.56
CA LEU A 200 7.59 -10.02 -11.16
C LEU A 200 8.94 -10.71 -11.42
N SER A 201 9.07 -11.99 -11.05
CA SER A 201 10.25 -12.80 -11.37
C SER A 201 10.56 -12.82 -12.88
N ALA A 202 9.54 -13.08 -13.72
CA ALA A 202 9.72 -13.09 -15.17
C ALA A 202 10.11 -11.72 -15.74
N LYS A 203 9.55 -10.62 -15.21
CA LYS A 203 9.90 -9.25 -15.61
C LYS A 203 11.38 -8.97 -15.34
N ILE A 204 11.83 -9.21 -14.11
CA ILE A 204 13.22 -9.01 -13.68
C ILE A 204 14.16 -9.91 -14.49
N SER A 205 13.85 -11.20 -14.60
CA SER A 205 14.67 -12.16 -15.34
C SER A 205 14.83 -11.76 -16.81
N ASN A 206 13.76 -11.29 -17.48
CA ASN A 206 13.88 -10.83 -18.85
C ASN A 206 14.73 -9.56 -18.97
N PHE A 207 14.54 -8.57 -18.11
CA PHE A 207 15.34 -7.34 -18.13
C PHE A 207 16.83 -7.61 -17.91
N LEU A 208 17.17 -8.51 -16.96
CA LEU A 208 18.54 -8.80 -16.60
C LEU A 208 19.24 -9.77 -17.56
N PHE A 209 18.55 -10.83 -18.01
CA PHE A 209 19.23 -12.00 -18.59
C PHE A 209 18.76 -12.43 -19.98
N ASN A 210 17.70 -11.81 -20.54
CA ASN A 210 17.22 -12.21 -21.87
C ASN A 210 18.04 -11.53 -22.97
N ASN A 211 18.95 -12.30 -23.58
CA ASN A 211 19.79 -11.83 -24.69
C ASN A 211 19.06 -11.74 -26.04
N LYS A 212 17.81 -12.21 -26.13
CA LYS A 212 16.98 -12.17 -27.34
C LYS A 212 16.03 -10.99 -27.40
N LEU A 213 16.06 -10.07 -26.44
CA LEU A 213 15.19 -8.90 -26.45
C LEU A 213 15.31 -8.14 -27.77
N GLY A 214 14.16 -7.80 -28.37
CA GLY A 214 14.10 -7.19 -29.71
C GLY A 214 14.20 -8.16 -30.88
N GLU A 215 14.48 -9.44 -30.65
CA GLU A 215 14.35 -10.49 -31.66
C GLU A 215 12.90 -10.98 -31.77
N LYS A 216 12.53 -11.47 -32.96
CA LYS A 216 11.23 -12.10 -33.19
C LYS A 216 11.18 -13.46 -32.51
N LYS A 217 10.18 -13.66 -31.65
CA LYS A 217 9.82 -14.96 -31.08
C LYS A 217 9.04 -15.80 -32.10
N ASP A 218 8.20 -15.13 -32.89
CA ASP A 218 7.42 -15.67 -34.00
C ASP A 218 7.09 -14.54 -35.00
N GLU A 219 6.22 -14.81 -35.99
CA GLU A 219 5.85 -13.82 -37.01
C GLU A 219 5.23 -12.52 -36.44
N LYS A 220 4.62 -12.57 -35.25
CA LYS A 220 3.84 -11.47 -34.67
C LYS A 220 4.46 -10.88 -33.41
N TYR A 221 5.26 -11.64 -32.68
CA TYR A 221 5.71 -11.26 -31.35
C TYR A 221 7.24 -11.15 -31.25
N TYR A 222 7.69 -10.14 -30.51
CA TYR A 222 9.08 -9.96 -30.10
C TYR A 222 9.29 -10.45 -28.68
N HIS A 223 10.53 -10.82 -28.36
CA HIS A 223 10.96 -10.93 -26.97
C HIS A 223 10.96 -9.54 -26.31
N VAL A 224 10.28 -9.43 -25.18
CA VAL A 224 10.03 -8.17 -24.48
C VAL A 224 10.00 -8.38 -22.97
N TRP A 225 10.09 -7.28 -22.21
CA TRP A 225 9.79 -7.25 -20.79
C TRP A 225 8.91 -6.05 -20.41
N GLY A 226 8.31 -6.13 -19.22
CA GLY A 226 7.54 -5.03 -18.61
C GLY A 226 6.19 -4.70 -19.25
N GLU A 227 5.46 -3.77 -18.64
CA GLU A 227 4.17 -3.24 -19.11
C GLU A 227 4.33 -2.58 -20.49
N LYS A 228 5.45 -1.86 -20.69
CA LYS A 228 5.76 -1.15 -21.93
C LYS A 228 6.22 -2.06 -23.08
N ARG A 229 6.41 -3.37 -22.82
CA ARG A 229 6.90 -4.37 -23.78
C ARG A 229 8.24 -3.94 -24.42
N LEU A 230 9.16 -3.53 -23.56
CA LEU A 230 10.48 -3.00 -23.91
C LEU A 230 11.40 -4.10 -24.45
N LYS A 231 12.27 -3.72 -25.40
CA LYS A 231 13.04 -4.66 -26.23
C LYS A 231 14.55 -4.57 -26.01
N PHE A 232 14.97 -3.98 -24.89
CA PHE A 232 16.38 -3.82 -24.53
C PHE A 232 16.58 -4.03 -23.03
N GLY A 233 17.73 -4.58 -22.64
CA GLY A 233 18.04 -4.95 -21.25
C GLY A 233 19.54 -5.18 -21.04
N TRP A 234 19.92 -5.62 -19.84
CA TRP A 234 21.33 -5.81 -19.46
C TRP A 234 22.06 -6.86 -20.30
N ALA A 235 21.36 -7.91 -20.73
CA ALA A 235 21.92 -8.97 -21.57
C ALA A 235 21.90 -8.65 -23.08
N SER A 236 21.52 -7.44 -23.49
CA SER A 236 21.47 -7.07 -24.90
C SER A 236 22.87 -6.98 -25.52
N LYS A 237 23.10 -7.69 -26.63
CA LYS A 237 24.43 -7.80 -27.26
C LYS A 237 25.12 -6.46 -27.57
N PRO A 238 24.42 -5.41 -28.05
CA PRO A 238 25.05 -4.11 -28.28
C PRO A 238 25.62 -3.48 -27.00
N LEU A 239 24.95 -3.63 -25.86
CA LEU A 239 25.44 -3.13 -24.57
C LEU A 239 26.67 -3.92 -24.11
N GLU A 240 26.63 -5.25 -24.22
CA GLU A 240 27.77 -6.11 -23.91
C GLU A 240 29.03 -5.73 -24.70
N LEU A 241 28.87 -5.43 -26.01
CA LEU A 241 29.98 -4.98 -26.86
C LEU A 241 30.51 -3.60 -26.46
N TYR A 242 29.61 -2.68 -26.12
CA TYR A 242 29.97 -1.35 -25.63
C TYR A 242 30.77 -1.44 -24.32
N MET A 243 30.37 -2.32 -23.41
CA MET A 243 31.01 -2.49 -22.11
C MET A 243 32.36 -3.23 -22.14
N LYS A 244 32.89 -3.58 -23.32
CA LYS A 244 34.26 -4.11 -23.46
C LYS A 244 35.34 -3.08 -23.14
N ASN A 245 35.03 -1.78 -23.26
CA ASN A 245 35.89 -0.74 -22.73
C ASN A 245 35.55 -0.50 -21.25
N SER A 246 36.51 -0.69 -20.35
CA SER A 246 36.33 -0.55 -18.90
C SER A 246 36.00 0.88 -18.45
N GLU A 247 36.26 1.89 -19.27
CA GLU A 247 35.92 3.29 -18.98
C GLU A 247 34.47 3.65 -19.33
N ASN A 248 33.77 2.78 -20.04
CA ASN A 248 32.39 3.04 -20.43
C ASN A 248 31.43 2.89 -19.24
N ASP A 249 30.40 3.74 -19.26
CA ASP A 249 29.29 3.71 -18.31
C ASP A 249 28.05 3.13 -19.02
N PRO A 250 27.47 2.01 -18.54
CA PRO A 250 26.32 1.40 -19.18
C PRO A 250 25.12 2.36 -19.26
N PHE A 251 24.94 3.26 -18.29
CA PHE A 251 23.81 4.19 -18.25
C PHE A 251 23.88 5.23 -19.37
N SER A 252 25.10 5.58 -19.80
CA SER A 252 25.39 6.48 -20.91
C SER A 252 25.27 5.82 -22.29
N PHE A 253 24.97 4.52 -22.37
CA PHE A 253 24.86 3.80 -23.64
C PHE A 253 23.69 4.31 -24.49
N SER A 254 23.99 4.72 -25.73
CA SER A 254 22.98 5.12 -26.72
C SER A 254 22.29 3.92 -27.36
N ILE A 255 20.96 3.92 -27.33
CA ILE A 255 20.16 2.82 -27.84
C ILE A 255 20.28 2.72 -29.37
N PRO A 256 20.56 1.53 -29.94
CA PRO A 256 20.66 1.31 -31.38
C PRO A 256 19.38 1.65 -32.14
N GLU A 257 19.52 2.10 -33.39
CA GLU A 257 18.38 2.54 -34.21
C GLU A 257 17.36 1.43 -34.50
N ASN A 258 17.83 0.19 -34.65
CA ASN A 258 16.96 -0.97 -34.81
C ASN A 258 16.10 -1.24 -33.55
N ILE A 259 16.51 -0.80 -32.37
CA ILE A 259 15.73 -0.91 -31.14
C ILE A 259 14.82 0.31 -30.98
N LYS A 260 15.34 1.52 -31.23
CA LYS A 260 14.55 2.77 -31.22
C LYS A 260 13.33 2.68 -32.13
N SER A 261 13.52 2.14 -33.34
CA SER A 261 12.43 1.90 -34.29
C SER A 261 11.37 0.91 -33.78
N LEU A 262 11.72 -0.03 -32.90
CA LEU A 262 10.78 -1.00 -32.31
C LEU A 262 10.08 -0.48 -31.04
N ASP A 263 10.70 0.47 -30.33
CA ASP A 263 10.21 1.09 -29.09
C ASP A 263 9.82 2.57 -29.28
N THR A 264 9.51 2.97 -30.53
CA THR A 264 9.31 4.38 -30.94
C THR A 264 8.28 5.14 -30.11
N LYS A 265 7.25 4.44 -29.62
CA LYS A 265 6.19 5.02 -28.78
C LYS A 265 6.73 5.64 -27.48
N HIS A 266 7.84 5.13 -26.95
CA HIS A 266 8.38 5.53 -25.64
C HIS A 266 9.57 6.50 -25.75
N ASN A 267 10.17 6.62 -26.94
CA ASN A 267 11.29 7.52 -27.24
C ASN A 267 12.46 7.41 -26.23
N LEU A 268 12.84 6.18 -25.87
CA LEU A 268 13.97 5.90 -24.99
C LEU A 268 15.27 5.90 -25.81
N LEU A 269 16.13 6.87 -25.55
CA LEU A 269 17.37 7.15 -26.27
C LEU A 269 18.61 6.55 -25.59
N LEU A 270 18.60 6.44 -24.26
CA LEU A 270 19.71 5.94 -23.44
C LEU A 270 19.30 4.72 -22.61
N PHE A 271 20.26 3.87 -22.27
CA PHE A 271 20.01 2.71 -21.41
C PHE A 271 19.55 3.10 -20.00
N ASP A 272 20.02 4.23 -19.47
CA ASP A 272 19.52 4.80 -18.21
C ASP A 272 17.98 4.94 -18.17
N GLN A 273 17.37 5.26 -19.32
CA GLN A 273 15.92 5.38 -19.39
C GLN A 273 15.24 4.02 -19.31
N TYR A 274 15.82 2.96 -19.89
CA TYR A 274 15.32 1.58 -19.72
C TYR A 274 15.45 1.12 -18.26
N VAL A 275 16.56 1.47 -17.59
CA VAL A 275 16.74 1.17 -16.16
C VAL A 275 15.72 1.95 -15.31
N SER A 276 15.48 3.22 -15.63
CA SER A 276 14.47 4.05 -14.96
C SER A 276 13.06 3.47 -15.11
N GLU A 277 12.69 3.00 -16.30
CA GLU A 277 11.43 2.27 -16.52
C GLU A 277 11.36 0.99 -15.68
N PHE A 278 12.44 0.23 -15.63
CA PHE A 278 12.49 -1.00 -14.84
C PHE A 278 12.26 -0.73 -13.35
N LYS A 279 12.96 0.27 -12.80
CA LYS A 279 12.82 0.70 -11.40
C LYS A 279 11.38 1.07 -11.08
N ASN A 280 10.75 1.87 -11.93
CA ASN A 280 9.35 2.31 -11.76
C ASN A 280 8.32 1.18 -11.95
N GLU A 281 8.70 0.04 -12.54
CA GLU A 281 7.82 -1.12 -12.66
C GLU A 281 7.90 -2.09 -11.47
N ILE A 282 8.93 -1.97 -10.62
CA ILE A 282 9.16 -2.87 -9.47
C ILE A 282 9.11 -2.16 -8.11
N GLU A 283 9.03 -0.83 -8.11
CA GLU A 283 9.07 0.00 -6.91
C GLU A 283 8.24 1.26 -7.13
N ILE A 284 7.42 1.63 -6.15
CA ILE A 284 6.92 3.00 -6.01
C ILE A 284 8.05 3.79 -5.40
N ARG A 285 8.54 4.83 -6.09
CA ARG A 285 9.73 5.58 -5.69
C ARG A 285 9.42 7.00 -5.25
N GLU A 286 10.10 7.43 -4.19
CA GLU A 286 9.98 8.79 -3.66
C GLU A 286 10.59 9.84 -4.61
N ASP A 287 11.68 9.50 -5.30
CA ASP A 287 12.52 10.42 -6.09
C ASP A 287 11.80 11.06 -7.28
N ASN A 288 10.73 10.43 -7.77
CA ASN A 288 9.91 10.92 -8.88
C ASN A 288 8.42 11.05 -8.53
N SER A 289 8.08 11.06 -7.24
CA SER A 289 6.70 11.14 -6.76
C SER A 289 5.79 10.09 -7.41
N ALA A 290 6.28 8.85 -7.56
CA ALA A 290 5.61 7.80 -8.34
C ALA A 290 4.16 7.58 -7.91
N LEU A 291 3.90 7.52 -6.60
CA LEU A 291 2.57 7.28 -6.05
C LEU A 291 1.60 8.42 -6.40
N VAL A 292 2.02 9.67 -6.16
CA VAL A 292 1.22 10.87 -6.47
C VAL A 292 0.84 10.90 -7.94
N ASN A 293 1.83 10.67 -8.82
CA ASN A 293 1.64 10.66 -10.26
C ASN A 293 0.72 9.53 -10.71
N LEU A 294 0.86 8.32 -10.14
CA LEU A 294 -0.02 7.19 -10.41
C LEU A 294 -1.47 7.48 -10.02
N ILE A 295 -1.69 8.02 -8.82
CA ILE A 295 -3.02 8.35 -8.31
C ILE A 295 -3.66 9.45 -9.18
N ASN A 296 -2.94 10.52 -9.50
CA ASN A 296 -3.45 11.62 -10.34
C ASN A 296 -3.78 11.14 -11.76
N PHE A 297 -2.93 10.30 -12.35
CA PHE A 297 -3.21 9.69 -13.64
C PHE A 297 -4.50 8.86 -13.61
N LEU A 298 -4.68 8.00 -12.60
CA LEU A 298 -5.87 7.18 -12.49
C LEU A 298 -7.12 7.98 -12.12
N TRP A 299 -6.99 9.07 -11.37
CA TRP A 299 -8.11 9.97 -11.10
C TRP A 299 -8.62 10.59 -12.39
N THR A 300 -7.73 11.16 -13.20
CA THR A 300 -8.12 11.76 -14.48
C THR A 300 -8.64 10.73 -15.49
N SER A 301 -8.03 9.53 -15.56
CA SER A 301 -8.40 8.52 -16.58
C SER A 301 -9.61 7.67 -16.19
N GLU A 302 -9.80 7.37 -14.91
CA GLU A 302 -10.85 6.44 -14.45
C GLU A 302 -12.03 7.18 -13.82
N LEU A 303 -11.81 8.14 -12.92
CA LEU A 303 -12.90 8.85 -12.23
C LEU A 303 -13.45 10.00 -13.08
N GLY A 304 -12.59 10.92 -13.48
CA GLY A 304 -12.94 12.19 -14.13
C GLY A 304 -13.16 13.32 -13.12
N TYR A 305 -13.40 14.53 -13.64
CA TYR A 305 -13.47 15.77 -12.85
C TYR A 305 -14.73 15.91 -11.97
N ASP A 306 -15.69 14.99 -12.09
CA ASP A 306 -16.88 14.93 -11.22
C ASP A 306 -16.55 14.43 -9.79
N PHE A 307 -15.36 13.87 -9.60
CA PHE A 307 -14.87 13.38 -8.31
C PHE A 307 -13.75 14.28 -7.79
N ASN A 308 -13.83 14.65 -6.52
CA ASN A 308 -12.81 15.42 -5.83
C ASN A 308 -11.83 14.46 -5.16
N LEU A 309 -10.55 14.54 -5.49
CA LEU A 309 -9.51 13.73 -4.88
C LEU A 309 -8.62 14.59 -3.98
N VAL A 310 -8.48 14.18 -2.72
CA VAL A 310 -7.49 14.71 -1.78
C VAL A 310 -6.45 13.62 -1.52
N GLN A 311 -5.17 13.98 -1.63
CA GLN A 311 -4.07 13.11 -1.25
C GLN A 311 -3.45 13.61 0.06
N GLN A 312 -3.18 12.70 1.00
CA GLN A 312 -2.59 12.99 2.31
C GLN A 312 -1.36 12.11 2.50
N ASP A 313 -0.22 12.73 2.78
CA ASP A 313 1.05 12.04 3.07
C ASP A 313 1.52 11.07 1.97
N THR A 314 1.06 11.27 0.72
CA THR A 314 1.43 10.41 -0.42
C THR A 314 2.76 10.78 -1.07
N GLU A 315 3.34 11.93 -0.70
CA GLU A 315 4.67 12.39 -1.13
C GLU A 315 5.78 11.75 -0.28
N GLY A 316 6.96 11.54 -0.87
CA GLY A 316 8.11 11.01 -0.14
C GLY A 316 8.03 9.52 0.22
N VAL A 317 7.13 8.77 -0.40
CA VAL A 317 6.88 7.35 -0.11
C VAL A 317 7.63 6.45 -1.07
N SER A 318 8.31 5.42 -0.55
CA SER A 318 8.97 4.38 -1.34
C SER A 318 8.65 2.97 -0.83
N PHE A 319 8.32 2.03 -1.73
CA PHE A 319 8.15 0.62 -1.39
C PHE A 319 8.20 -0.29 -2.63
N PHE A 320 8.72 -1.51 -2.46
CA PHE A 320 8.76 -2.51 -3.53
C PHE A 320 7.38 -3.13 -3.79
N THR A 321 7.00 -3.23 -5.06
CA THR A 321 5.74 -3.86 -5.49
C THR A 321 5.74 -4.14 -7.00
N ASP A 322 4.77 -4.89 -7.51
CA ASP A 322 4.52 -4.95 -8.96
C ASP A 322 3.63 -3.76 -9.35
N VAL A 323 4.26 -2.63 -9.71
CA VAL A 323 3.56 -1.35 -9.93
C VAL A 323 2.44 -1.42 -10.97
N PRO A 324 2.60 -2.12 -12.12
CA PRO A 324 1.48 -2.37 -13.05
C PRO A 324 0.26 -3.05 -12.40
N TYR A 325 0.47 -3.94 -11.43
CA TYR A 325 -0.61 -4.60 -10.71
C TYR A 325 -1.24 -3.71 -9.63
N LEU A 326 -0.43 -2.92 -8.94
CA LEU A 326 -0.95 -1.85 -8.07
C LEU A 326 -1.83 -0.88 -8.84
N LYS A 327 -1.38 -0.43 -10.01
CA LYS A 327 -2.17 0.40 -10.94
C LYS A 327 -3.50 -0.25 -11.32
N SER A 328 -3.49 -1.55 -11.64
CA SER A 328 -4.71 -2.32 -11.93
C SER A 328 -5.67 -2.37 -10.72
N VAL A 329 -5.14 -2.54 -9.52
CA VAL A 329 -5.92 -2.54 -8.27
C VAL A 329 -6.58 -1.18 -8.03
N ILE A 330 -5.81 -0.09 -8.08
CA ILE A 330 -6.35 1.27 -7.86
C ILE A 330 -7.38 1.60 -8.93
N LYS A 331 -7.15 1.19 -10.19
CA LYS A 331 -8.14 1.32 -11.28
C LYS A 331 -9.47 0.62 -10.96
N ILE A 332 -9.42 -0.59 -10.40
CA ILE A 332 -10.64 -1.31 -9.99
C ILE A 332 -11.34 -0.57 -8.85
N VAL A 333 -10.60 -0.07 -7.86
CA VAL A 333 -11.14 0.72 -6.75
C VAL A 333 -11.84 1.98 -7.26
N PHE A 334 -11.17 2.76 -8.10
CA PHE A 334 -11.72 3.98 -8.70
C PHE A 334 -12.93 3.67 -9.60
N GLY A 335 -12.88 2.59 -10.38
CA GLY A 335 -14.03 2.12 -11.17
C GLY A 335 -15.23 1.72 -10.30
N SER A 336 -15.00 1.22 -9.08
CA SER A 336 -16.07 0.96 -8.10
C SER A 336 -16.69 2.26 -7.57
N PHE A 337 -15.86 3.24 -7.22
CA PHE A 337 -16.30 4.55 -6.75
C PHE A 337 -17.06 5.35 -7.81
N LYS A 338 -16.63 5.27 -9.07
CA LYS A 338 -17.31 5.91 -10.20
C LYS A 338 -18.78 5.49 -10.34
N LYS A 339 -19.12 4.26 -9.95
CA LYS A 339 -20.50 3.75 -9.97
C LYS A 339 -21.40 4.40 -8.90
N ARG A 340 -20.83 5.24 -8.01
CA ARG A 340 -21.51 5.91 -6.90
C ARG A 340 -21.25 7.42 -6.92
N PRO A 341 -21.71 8.13 -7.96
CA PRO A 341 -21.43 9.56 -8.14
C PRO A 341 -22.02 10.46 -7.03
N GLN A 342 -22.97 9.96 -6.25
CA GLN A 342 -23.51 10.67 -5.09
C GLN A 342 -22.50 10.85 -3.95
N PHE A 343 -21.36 10.14 -3.99
CA PHE A 343 -20.25 10.29 -3.03
C PHE A 343 -18.98 10.73 -3.80
N PRO A 344 -18.87 12.01 -4.20
CA PRO A 344 -17.82 12.46 -5.12
C PRO A 344 -16.46 12.65 -4.45
N ASN A 345 -16.41 12.77 -3.12
CA ASN A 345 -15.18 13.10 -2.40
C ASN A 345 -14.40 11.83 -2.04
N ILE A 346 -13.12 11.79 -2.42
CA ILE A 346 -12.22 10.67 -2.23
C ILE A 346 -10.97 11.15 -1.51
N ILE A 347 -10.50 10.38 -0.52
CA ILE A 347 -9.22 10.58 0.14
C ILE A 347 -8.31 9.39 -0.15
N CYS A 348 -7.10 9.66 -0.62
CA CYS A 348 -6.00 8.71 -0.59
C CYS A 348 -5.01 9.14 0.49
N ARG A 349 -4.79 8.33 1.52
CA ARG A 349 -3.84 8.63 2.61
C ARG A 349 -2.82 7.52 2.78
N ILE A 350 -1.59 7.88 3.06
CA ILE A 350 -0.54 6.95 3.51
C ILE A 350 -0.35 7.08 5.02
N ASP A 351 -0.38 5.94 5.70
CA ASP A 351 0.00 5.83 7.11
C ASP A 351 1.30 5.00 7.20
N GLU A 352 2.39 5.59 7.68
CA GLU A 352 3.69 4.90 7.83
C GLU A 352 3.87 4.36 9.26
N ASN A 353 4.35 3.13 9.38
CA ASN A 353 4.74 2.55 10.66
C ASN A 353 6.15 1.95 10.55
N PHE A 354 7.14 2.71 11.02
CA PHE A 354 8.54 2.31 11.00
C PHE A 354 8.90 1.27 12.07
N GLU A 355 8.10 1.12 13.13
CA GLU A 355 8.33 0.08 14.14
C GLU A 355 8.01 -1.30 13.57
N GLU A 356 6.92 -1.39 12.81
CA GLU A 356 6.46 -2.61 12.14
C GLU A 356 6.92 -2.71 10.67
N ASN A 357 7.73 -1.75 10.18
CA ASN A 357 8.27 -1.67 8.82
C ASN A 357 7.20 -1.85 7.72
N TYR A 358 6.18 -1.01 7.70
CA TYR A 358 5.20 -0.96 6.61
C TYR A 358 4.69 0.45 6.32
N VAL A 359 4.10 0.60 5.14
CA VAL A 359 3.24 1.72 4.75
C VAL A 359 1.85 1.19 4.39
N GLU A 360 0.80 1.86 4.83
CA GLU A 360 -0.58 1.51 4.49
C GLU A 360 -1.22 2.60 3.61
N LEU A 361 -1.55 2.26 2.38
CA LEU A 361 -2.33 3.10 1.48
C LEU A 361 -3.82 2.86 1.75
N SER A 362 -4.49 3.87 2.27
CA SER A 362 -5.93 3.92 2.42
C SER A 362 -6.55 4.72 1.27
N ILE A 363 -7.62 4.17 0.68
CA ILE A 363 -8.37 4.81 -0.41
C ILE A 363 -9.85 4.80 -0.02
N THR A 364 -10.35 5.96 0.37
CA THR A 364 -11.68 6.15 0.99
C THR A 364 -12.59 6.95 0.07
N GLN A 365 -13.81 6.46 -0.17
CA GLN A 365 -14.89 7.28 -0.72
C GLN A 365 -15.73 7.80 0.45
N LEU A 366 -15.63 9.10 0.74
CA LEU A 366 -16.24 9.72 1.92
C LEU A 366 -17.75 9.57 1.92
N GLU A 367 -18.32 9.41 3.12
CA GLU A 367 -19.75 9.24 3.42
C GLU A 367 -20.40 7.99 2.80
N SER A 368 -19.65 7.23 2.00
CA SER A 368 -20.16 6.04 1.34
C SER A 368 -20.21 4.85 2.31
N LYS A 369 -21.24 4.02 2.13
CA LYS A 369 -21.49 2.82 2.95
C LYS A 369 -21.56 1.57 2.07
N CYS A 370 -21.34 0.41 2.67
CA CYS A 370 -21.59 -0.86 2.01
C CYS A 370 -23.07 -1.23 2.10
N THR A 371 -23.76 -1.24 0.96
CA THR A 371 -25.19 -1.60 0.91
C THR A 371 -25.46 -3.10 1.03
N ARG A 372 -24.40 -3.92 1.05
CA ARG A 372 -24.50 -5.37 1.24
C ARG A 372 -24.50 -5.71 2.72
N SER A 373 -25.14 -6.82 3.06
CA SER A 373 -24.98 -7.42 4.39
C SER A 373 -23.54 -7.92 4.55
N ILE A 374 -23.01 -7.84 5.77
CA ILE A 374 -21.70 -8.44 6.08
C ILE A 374 -21.67 -9.95 5.81
N ASN A 375 -22.82 -10.62 5.85
CA ASN A 375 -22.96 -12.05 5.56
C ASN A 375 -23.07 -12.37 4.06
N ASP A 376 -23.01 -11.38 3.18
CA ASP A 376 -23.08 -11.59 1.73
C ASP A 376 -21.84 -12.41 1.27
N PRO A 377 -22.03 -13.53 0.55
CA PRO A 377 -20.92 -14.33 0.04
C PRO A 377 -19.95 -13.53 -0.84
N LYS A 378 -20.39 -12.47 -1.51
CA LYS A 378 -19.52 -11.58 -2.30
C LYS A 378 -18.58 -10.75 -1.43
N ILE A 379 -18.87 -10.62 -0.14
CA ILE A 379 -18.02 -9.95 0.86
C ILE A 379 -17.16 -10.99 1.59
N LEU A 380 -17.74 -12.06 2.14
CA LEU A 380 -16.98 -13.01 2.98
C LEU A 380 -16.17 -14.03 2.17
N LYS A 381 -16.66 -14.42 0.99
CA LYS A 381 -16.06 -15.48 0.16
C LYS A 381 -16.10 -15.10 -1.31
N PRO A 382 -15.46 -13.98 -1.72
CA PRO A 382 -15.48 -13.55 -3.11
C PRO A 382 -14.84 -14.62 -4.00
N LYS A 383 -15.64 -15.21 -4.90
CA LYS A 383 -15.19 -16.20 -5.90
C LYS A 383 -14.97 -15.60 -7.29
N GLY A 384 -15.17 -14.28 -7.44
CA GLY A 384 -15.05 -13.56 -8.70
C GLY A 384 -15.37 -12.07 -8.55
N GLY A 385 -15.27 -11.33 -9.66
CA GLY A 385 -15.49 -9.89 -9.70
C GLY A 385 -14.36 -9.08 -9.06
N ASP A 386 -14.61 -7.77 -8.92
CA ASP A 386 -13.63 -6.74 -8.52
C ASP A 386 -12.81 -7.14 -7.29
N LEU A 387 -13.46 -7.61 -6.20
CA LEU A 387 -12.75 -8.04 -4.98
C LEU A 387 -11.83 -9.25 -5.21
N SER A 388 -12.27 -10.27 -5.95
CA SER A 388 -11.44 -11.44 -6.25
C SER A 388 -10.21 -11.04 -7.06
N THR A 389 -10.38 -10.17 -8.05
CA THR A 389 -9.28 -9.65 -8.87
C THR A 389 -8.29 -8.84 -8.04
N ILE A 390 -8.75 -8.00 -7.10
CA ILE A 390 -7.86 -7.26 -6.20
C ILE A 390 -7.05 -8.24 -5.34
N ILE A 391 -7.70 -9.27 -4.76
CA ILE A 391 -7.04 -10.28 -3.93
C ILE A 391 -5.96 -11.03 -4.72
N GLU A 392 -6.26 -11.45 -5.95
CA GLU A 392 -5.29 -12.14 -6.82
C GLU A 392 -4.12 -11.23 -7.22
N ASN A 393 -4.40 -9.94 -7.45
CA ASN A 393 -3.39 -8.98 -7.86
C ASN A 393 -2.44 -8.61 -6.72
N LEU A 394 -2.93 -8.53 -5.48
CA LEU A 394 -2.14 -8.15 -4.30
C LEU A 394 -1.50 -9.34 -3.59
N LYS A 395 -1.82 -10.57 -3.97
CA LYS A 395 -1.27 -11.76 -3.32
C LYS A 395 0.26 -11.72 -3.32
N ASN A 396 0.84 -11.81 -2.11
CA ASN A 396 2.27 -11.68 -1.82
C ASN A 396 2.91 -10.32 -2.14
N LEU A 397 2.13 -9.30 -2.51
CA LEU A 397 2.61 -7.91 -2.69
C LEU A 397 2.21 -7.03 -1.51
N ALA A 398 1.00 -7.22 -0.98
CA ALA A 398 0.45 -6.42 0.10
C ALA A 398 -0.57 -7.20 0.92
N ASP A 399 -0.73 -6.82 2.17
CA ASP A 399 -1.92 -7.18 2.94
C ASP A 399 -3.09 -6.30 2.46
N PHE A 400 -4.29 -6.88 2.47
CA PHE A 400 -5.46 -6.26 1.87
C PHE A 400 -6.69 -6.44 2.74
N SER A 401 -7.34 -5.32 3.03
CA SER A 401 -8.61 -5.30 3.73
C SER A 401 -9.53 -4.21 3.20
N VAL A 402 -10.81 -4.32 3.51
CA VAL A 402 -11.77 -3.21 3.38
C VAL A 402 -12.34 -2.89 4.75
N ILE A 403 -12.65 -1.62 4.97
CA ILE A 403 -13.35 -1.17 6.17
C ILE A 403 -14.49 -0.25 5.77
N GLY A 404 -15.63 -0.38 6.44
CA GLY A 404 -16.80 0.44 6.16
C GLY A 404 -17.97 0.10 7.07
N GLU A 405 -18.97 0.98 7.07
CA GLU A 405 -20.30 0.68 7.63
C GLU A 405 -21.09 -0.20 6.65
N PHE A 406 -21.74 -1.25 7.17
CA PHE A 406 -22.53 -2.20 6.38
C PHE A 406 -24.03 -2.00 6.58
N LYS A 407 -24.85 -2.82 5.92
CA LYS A 407 -26.32 -2.71 5.94
C LYS A 407 -26.95 -2.77 7.35
N ASP A 408 -26.27 -3.39 8.31
CA ASP A 408 -26.68 -3.46 9.72
C ASP A 408 -26.22 -2.24 10.54
N GLU A 409 -25.73 -1.18 9.89
CA GLU A 409 -25.25 0.07 10.51
C GLU A 409 -24.05 -0.13 11.44
N GLN A 410 -23.37 -1.28 11.32
CA GLN A 410 -22.17 -1.60 12.07
C GLN A 410 -20.93 -1.45 11.18
N VAL A 411 -19.82 -1.08 11.80
CA VAL A 411 -18.52 -0.96 11.11
C VAL A 411 -17.75 -2.27 11.21
N TYR A 412 -17.30 -2.77 10.07
CA TYR A 412 -16.47 -3.97 10.00
C TYR A 412 -15.20 -3.70 9.18
N ARG A 413 -14.08 -4.25 9.65
CA ARG A 413 -12.90 -4.51 8.83
C ARG A 413 -12.96 -5.96 8.34
N VAL A 414 -12.91 -6.14 7.03
CA VAL A 414 -12.85 -7.46 6.38
C VAL A 414 -11.45 -7.64 5.81
N ASN A 415 -10.68 -8.55 6.41
CA ASN A 415 -9.31 -8.88 6.01
C ASN A 415 -9.33 -10.00 4.97
N TYR A 416 -8.75 -9.75 3.81
CA TYR A 416 -8.68 -10.71 2.71
C TYR A 416 -7.29 -11.30 2.52
N LEU A 417 -6.25 -10.48 2.66
CA LEU A 417 -4.85 -10.92 2.64
C LEU A 417 -4.18 -10.44 3.92
N THR A 418 -3.44 -11.32 4.57
CA THR A 418 -2.69 -11.01 5.79
C THR A 418 -1.37 -11.76 5.80
N SER A 419 -0.31 -11.11 6.25
CA SER A 419 0.96 -11.76 6.58
C SER A 419 1.01 -12.17 8.07
N ASN A 420 0.04 -11.72 8.88
CA ASN A 420 -0.13 -12.12 10.29
C ASN A 420 -1.30 -13.11 10.45
N ARG A 421 -1.01 -14.31 10.98
CA ARG A 421 -1.99 -15.38 11.23
C ARG A 421 -3.00 -15.05 12.34
N GLU A 422 -2.71 -14.07 13.19
CA GLU A 422 -3.57 -13.69 14.30
C GLU A 422 -4.74 -12.80 13.85
N PHE A 423 -4.64 -12.19 12.67
CA PHE A 423 -5.72 -11.37 12.13
C PHE A 423 -6.91 -12.23 11.73
N LYS A 424 -8.07 -11.88 12.30
CA LYS A 424 -9.35 -12.48 11.98
C LYS A 424 -9.83 -12.00 10.61
N HIS A 425 -10.59 -12.83 9.92
CA HIS A 425 -11.20 -12.45 8.65
C HIS A 425 -12.15 -11.27 8.81
N LEU A 426 -12.98 -11.33 9.84
CA LEU A 426 -13.96 -10.33 10.17
C LEU A 426 -13.62 -9.74 11.54
N ASP A 427 -13.47 -8.43 11.57
CA ASP A 427 -13.19 -7.66 12.77
C ASP A 427 -14.24 -6.56 12.90
N LYS A 428 -15.22 -6.78 13.81
CA LYS A 428 -16.25 -5.79 14.12
C LYS A 428 -15.62 -4.70 14.98
N LYS A 429 -15.78 -3.44 14.56
CA LYS A 429 -15.27 -2.30 15.31
C LYS A 429 -16.23 -1.88 16.41
N ASP A 430 -15.68 -1.21 17.42
CA ASP A 430 -16.45 -0.63 18.51
C ASP A 430 -17.44 0.42 17.99
N GLU A 431 -18.55 0.62 18.70
CA GLU A 431 -19.63 1.54 18.30
C GLU A 431 -19.16 2.99 18.14
N ASN A 432 -18.07 3.38 18.81
CA ASN A 432 -17.48 4.71 18.74
C ASN A 432 -16.42 4.86 17.63
N TYR A 433 -16.17 3.81 16.83
CA TYR A 433 -15.19 3.88 15.76
C TYR A 433 -15.69 4.81 14.65
N LEU A 434 -14.96 5.89 14.40
CA LEU A 434 -15.26 6.83 13.33
C LEU A 434 -14.86 6.23 11.99
N CYS A 435 -15.85 5.98 11.13
CA CYS A 435 -15.66 5.52 9.76
C CYS A 435 -16.13 6.60 8.79
N ASP A 436 -15.16 7.30 8.17
CA ASP A 436 -15.46 8.43 7.28
C ASP A 436 -16.05 7.99 5.93
N GLY A 437 -15.96 6.70 5.60
CA GLY A 437 -16.53 6.13 4.38
C GLY A 437 -15.96 4.75 4.05
N PHE A 438 -16.51 4.11 3.02
CA PHE A 438 -16.02 2.82 2.55
C PHE A 438 -14.59 2.94 2.03
N THR A 439 -13.69 2.17 2.63
CA THR A 439 -12.24 2.32 2.48
C THR A 439 -11.59 1.01 2.08
N TYR A 440 -10.69 1.07 1.11
CA TYR A 440 -9.75 0.01 0.77
C TYR A 440 -8.42 0.28 1.47
N LEU A 441 -7.86 -0.72 2.14
CA LEU A 441 -6.60 -0.62 2.89
C LEU A 441 -5.58 -1.59 2.29
N LEU A 442 -4.49 -1.05 1.75
CA LEU A 442 -3.40 -1.81 1.12
C LEU A 442 -2.11 -1.59 1.93
N LYS A 443 -1.63 -2.62 2.62
CA LYS A 443 -0.41 -2.53 3.45
C LYS A 443 0.79 -3.16 2.74
N PHE A 444 1.80 -2.36 2.45
CA PHE A 444 3.08 -2.74 1.83
C PHE A 444 4.19 -2.73 2.87
N TYR A 445 5.02 -3.78 2.90
CA TYR A 445 6.14 -3.88 3.84
C TYR A 445 7.39 -3.16 3.29
N LEU A 446 8.29 -2.74 4.19
CA LEU A 446 9.52 -1.99 3.88
C LEU A 446 10.79 -2.82 4.08
#